data_AF-A0A960JV49-F1
#
_entry.id   AF-A0A960JV49-F1
#
_cell.length_a   1.000
_cell.length_b   1.000
_cell.length_c   1.000
_cell.angle_alpha   90.00
_cell.angle_beta   90.00
_cell.angle_gamma   90.00
#
_symmetry.space_group_name_H-M   'P 1'
#
loop_
_entity.id
_entity.type
_entity.pdbx_description
1 polymer ?
#
loop_
_entity_poly.entity_id
_entity_poly.type
_entity_poly.pdbx_seq_one_letter_code
_entity_poly.pdbx_strand_id
1 'polypeptide(L)'
;MYRYVELGDGADATIVDDTLACLDHARPLDAFDTPRVLDDNTYELAFDAWPLARDHILEHWNWHADKANLEPKVPKVLARAAEIVRANPPSGVELEASDRAVDTLQAPYPERILRTFRTVLGATDDPAEQAEHVLRVIRELGLQPYEAPEPLPEITDDDVHLVCWLALVQATSESRDSTGAEKDAEAARRRAALDEMTRDAEDLGLYD
;
A
#
# COMPACT_ATOMS: atom_id res chain seq x y z
N MET A 1 -9.35 4.55 8.09
CA MET A 1 -8.67 3.52 7.28
C MET A 1 -9.69 2.99 6.28
N TYR A 2 -9.33 2.81 5.00
CA TYR A 2 -10.27 2.31 3.99
C TYR A 2 -10.25 0.79 3.92
N ARG A 3 -11.42 0.19 3.68
CA ARG A 3 -11.59 -1.22 3.39
C ARG A 3 -12.56 -1.36 2.24
N TYR A 4 -12.14 -2.09 1.21
CA TYR A 4 -13.04 -2.59 0.18
C TYR A 4 -13.34 -4.06 0.49
N VAL A 5 -14.62 -4.42 0.49
CA VAL A 5 -15.08 -5.77 0.78
C VAL A 5 -15.88 -6.25 -0.43
N GLU A 6 -15.39 -7.30 -1.07
CA GLU A 6 -16.11 -8.04 -2.09
C GLU A 6 -16.70 -9.29 -1.45
N LEU A 7 -18.03 -9.32 -1.33
CA LEU A 7 -18.75 -10.49 -0.84
C LEU A 7 -18.82 -11.53 -1.96
N GLY A 8 -18.21 -12.70 -1.75
CA GLY A 8 -18.33 -13.84 -2.66
C GLY A 8 -19.54 -14.72 -2.34
N ASP A 9 -19.62 -15.88 -3.00
CA ASP A 9 -20.69 -16.84 -2.75
C ASP A 9 -20.50 -17.50 -1.36
N GLY A 10 -21.43 -17.25 -0.44
CA GLY A 10 -21.39 -17.83 0.91
C GLY A 10 -20.54 -17.02 1.90
N ALA A 11 -19.52 -17.64 2.50
CA ALA A 11 -18.67 -17.02 3.53
C ALA A 11 -17.30 -16.54 3.01
N ASP A 12 -17.01 -16.72 1.73
CA ASP A 12 -15.75 -16.32 1.13
C ASP A 12 -15.83 -14.84 0.72
N ALA A 13 -15.26 -13.95 1.54
CA ALA A 13 -15.13 -12.54 1.23
C ALA A 13 -13.68 -12.16 0.94
N THR A 14 -13.47 -11.29 -0.04
CA THR A 14 -12.15 -10.70 -0.33
C THR A 14 -12.10 -9.29 0.23
N ILE A 15 -11.06 -8.98 1.00
CA ILE A 15 -10.86 -7.65 1.59
C ILE A 15 -9.59 -7.03 1.02
N VAL A 16 -9.70 -5.79 0.55
CA VAL A 16 -8.57 -4.97 0.12
C VAL A 16 -8.37 -3.84 1.12
N ASP A 17 -7.14 -3.68 1.61
CA ASP A 17 -6.77 -2.69 2.63
C ASP A 17 -5.80 -1.60 2.13
N ASP A 18 -5.26 -1.76 0.93
CA ASP A 18 -4.49 -0.71 0.27
C ASP A 18 -5.41 0.47 -0.12
N THR A 19 -5.04 1.65 0.35
CA THR A 19 -5.89 2.85 0.18
C THR A 19 -6.05 3.23 -1.29
N LEU A 20 -5.00 3.13 -2.11
CA LEU A 20 -5.10 3.49 -3.53
C LEU A 20 -5.92 2.46 -4.31
N ALA A 21 -5.75 1.18 -4.03
CA ALA A 21 -6.58 0.12 -4.62
C ALA A 21 -8.07 0.29 -4.24
N CYS A 22 -8.38 0.61 -2.98
CA CYS A 22 -9.75 0.90 -2.55
C CYS A 22 -10.36 2.09 -3.31
N LEU A 23 -9.59 3.16 -3.51
CA LEU A 23 -10.03 4.33 -4.26
C LEU A 23 -10.18 4.05 -5.76
N ASP A 24 -9.33 3.19 -6.32
CA ASP A 24 -9.43 2.75 -7.71
C ASP A 24 -10.68 1.89 -7.94
N HIS A 25 -10.99 0.96 -7.03
CA HIS A 25 -12.26 0.23 -7.03
C HIS A 25 -13.47 1.17 -6.97
N ALA A 26 -13.41 2.20 -6.11
CA ALA A 26 -14.50 3.16 -5.96
C ALA A 26 -14.62 4.19 -7.10
N ARG A 27 -13.74 4.11 -8.11
CA ARG A 27 -13.73 5.09 -9.20
C ARG A 27 -14.93 4.91 -10.13
N PRO A 28 -15.82 5.91 -10.25
CA PRO A 28 -16.94 5.83 -11.19
C PRO A 28 -16.44 5.83 -12.64
N LEU A 29 -17.04 4.99 -13.49
CA LEU A 29 -16.68 4.87 -14.91
C LEU A 29 -16.98 6.16 -15.69
N ASP A 30 -18.15 6.77 -15.45
CA ASP A 30 -18.62 7.97 -16.15
C ASP A 30 -18.54 9.22 -15.25
N ALA A 31 -17.59 9.25 -14.31
CA ALA A 31 -17.40 10.37 -13.39
C ALA A 31 -18.72 10.83 -12.72
N PHE A 32 -19.08 12.11 -12.85
CA PHE A 32 -20.28 12.69 -12.25
C PHE A 32 -21.59 12.19 -12.86
N ASP A 33 -21.56 11.62 -14.06
CA ASP A 33 -22.74 11.12 -14.78
C ASP A 33 -23.06 9.66 -14.42
N THR A 34 -22.27 9.04 -13.53
CA THR A 34 -22.51 7.67 -13.09
C THR A 34 -23.83 7.57 -12.32
N PRO A 35 -24.78 6.73 -12.75
CA PRO A 35 -26.07 6.57 -12.09
C PRO A 35 -25.91 6.14 -10.63
N ARG A 36 -26.73 6.71 -9.76
CA ARG A 36 -26.80 6.32 -8.35
C ARG A 36 -27.88 5.27 -8.18
N VAL A 37 -27.46 4.04 -7.90
CA VAL A 37 -28.36 2.91 -7.66
C VAL A 37 -28.05 2.36 -6.28
N LEU A 38 -29.08 2.20 -5.46
CA LEU A 38 -29.01 1.55 -4.16
C LEU A 38 -30.35 0.85 -3.93
N ASP A 39 -30.44 -0.39 -4.42
CA ASP A 39 -31.58 -1.24 -4.11
C ASP A 39 -31.47 -1.82 -2.70
N ASP A 40 -32.59 -2.35 -2.19
CA ASP A 40 -32.69 -2.87 -0.82
C ASP A 40 -31.66 -3.99 -0.56
N ASN A 41 -31.44 -4.86 -1.55
CA ASN A 41 -30.45 -5.93 -1.45
C ASN A 41 -29.02 -5.38 -1.32
N THR A 42 -28.64 -4.39 -2.12
CA THR A 42 -27.34 -3.73 -2.05
C THR A 42 -27.16 -3.00 -0.72
N TYR A 43 -28.22 -2.39 -0.21
CA TYR A 43 -28.22 -1.75 1.10
C TYR A 43 -28.01 -2.77 2.23
N GLU A 44 -28.69 -3.92 2.19
CA GLU A 44 -28.52 -5.01 3.16
C GLU A 44 -27.09 -5.58 3.15
N LEU A 45 -26.52 -5.82 1.97
CA LEU A 45 -25.14 -6.32 1.82
C LEU A 45 -24.09 -5.41 2.47
N ALA A 46 -24.35 -4.10 2.57
CA ALA A 46 -23.45 -3.18 3.27
C ALA A 46 -23.35 -3.50 4.78
N PHE A 47 -24.44 -3.98 5.39
CA PHE A 47 -24.43 -4.41 6.80
C PHE A 47 -23.68 -5.72 6.99
N ASP A 48 -23.74 -6.64 6.02
CA ASP A 48 -22.97 -7.89 6.06
C ASP A 48 -21.47 -7.65 5.84
N ALA A 49 -21.11 -6.69 4.98
CA ALA A 49 -19.74 -6.30 4.72
C ALA A 49 -19.07 -5.59 5.90
N TRP A 50 -19.84 -4.86 6.72
CA TRP A 50 -19.29 -4.03 7.80
C TRP A 50 -18.53 -4.84 8.88
N PRO A 51 -19.09 -5.91 9.47
CA PRO A 51 -18.36 -6.75 10.43
C PRO A 51 -17.03 -7.27 9.87
N LEU A 52 -17.01 -7.69 8.61
CA LEU A 52 -15.80 -8.18 7.94
C LEU A 52 -14.73 -7.09 7.84
N ALA A 53 -15.11 -5.88 7.42
CA ALA A 53 -14.21 -4.74 7.35
C ALA A 53 -13.68 -4.35 8.75
N ARG A 54 -14.57 -4.30 9.75
CA ARG A 54 -14.23 -3.96 11.14
C ARG A 54 -13.26 -4.96 11.75
N ASP A 55 -13.55 -6.25 11.62
CA ASP A 55 -12.74 -7.32 12.18
C ASP A 55 -11.35 -7.34 11.52
N HIS A 56 -11.26 -7.09 10.21
CA HIS A 56 -9.99 -6.93 9.51
C HIS A 56 -9.21 -5.66 9.97
N ILE A 57 -9.89 -4.56 10.29
CA ILE A 57 -9.24 -3.37 10.87
C ILE A 57 -8.69 -3.70 12.25
N LEU A 58 -9.49 -4.36 13.09
CA LEU A 58 -9.13 -4.76 14.44
C LEU A 58 -7.91 -5.68 14.45
N GLU A 59 -7.92 -6.72 13.61
CA GLU A 59 -6.81 -7.65 13.45
C GLU A 59 -5.54 -6.92 13.00
N HIS A 60 -5.63 -6.12 11.94
CA HIS A 60 -4.48 -5.36 11.43
C HIS A 60 -3.92 -4.42 12.50
N TRP A 61 -4.77 -3.68 13.22
CA TRP A 61 -4.32 -2.76 14.26
C TRP A 61 -3.64 -3.50 15.42
N ASN A 62 -4.30 -4.53 15.95
CA ASN A 62 -3.77 -5.27 17.10
C ASN A 62 -2.52 -6.09 16.74
N TRP A 63 -2.33 -6.46 15.46
CA TRP A 63 -1.05 -6.99 14.99
C TRP A 63 0.10 -6.01 15.26
N HIS A 64 -0.11 -4.71 15.03
CA HIS A 64 0.87 -3.65 15.32
C HIS A 64 0.89 -3.20 16.78
N ALA A 65 -0.05 -3.62 17.61
CA ALA A 65 -0.03 -3.41 19.06
C ALA A 65 0.86 -4.44 19.78
N ASP A 66 1.05 -5.62 19.19
CA ASP A 66 1.91 -6.66 19.76
C ASP A 66 3.41 -6.36 19.49
N LYS A 67 4.16 -6.18 20.58
CA LYS A 67 5.62 -5.97 20.55
C LYS A 67 6.35 -7.06 19.78
N ALA A 68 5.93 -8.31 19.90
CA ALA A 68 6.59 -9.43 19.24
C ALA A 68 6.54 -9.32 17.71
N ASN A 69 5.49 -8.67 17.16
CA ASN A 69 5.36 -8.43 15.73
C ASN A 69 6.23 -7.27 15.22
N LEU A 70 6.62 -6.36 16.13
CA LEU A 70 7.47 -5.20 15.83
C LEU A 70 8.96 -5.48 16.00
N GLU A 71 9.32 -6.57 16.68
CA GLU A 71 10.71 -6.97 16.87
C GLU A 71 11.37 -7.33 15.52
N PRO A 72 12.51 -6.70 15.19
CA PRO A 72 13.17 -6.97 13.93
C PRO A 72 13.82 -8.35 13.94
N LYS A 73 13.63 -9.10 12.85
CA LYS A 73 14.35 -10.37 12.64
C LYS A 73 15.76 -10.08 12.15
N VAL A 74 16.75 -10.21 13.03
CA VAL A 74 18.17 -10.00 12.70
C VAL A 74 18.66 -11.03 11.67
N PRO A 75 19.12 -10.60 10.48
CA PRO A 75 19.69 -11.52 9.50
C PRO A 75 20.96 -12.21 10.00
N LYS A 76 21.13 -13.51 9.71
CA LYS A 76 22.28 -14.31 10.15
C LYS A 76 23.65 -13.70 9.84
N VAL A 77 23.79 -13.03 8.69
CA VAL A 77 25.05 -12.36 8.31
C VAL A 77 25.40 -11.23 9.28
N LEU A 78 24.42 -10.45 9.72
CA LEU A 78 24.65 -9.36 10.65
C LEU A 78 24.84 -9.88 12.08
N ALA A 79 24.10 -10.92 12.47
CA ALA A 79 24.34 -11.62 13.73
C ALA A 79 25.80 -12.12 13.84
N ARG A 80 26.31 -12.75 12.77
CA ARG A 80 27.73 -13.15 12.67
C ARG A 80 28.68 -11.96 12.72
N ALA A 81 28.38 -10.87 12.01
CA ALA A 81 29.20 -9.66 12.05
C ALA A 81 29.28 -9.08 13.48
N ALA A 82 28.15 -9.06 14.20
CA ALA A 82 28.08 -8.59 15.58
C ALA A 82 28.90 -9.47 16.53
N GLU A 83 28.86 -10.79 16.35
CA GLU A 83 29.72 -11.72 17.09
C GLU A 83 31.21 -11.46 16.84
N ILE A 84 31.60 -11.25 15.57
CA ILE A 84 33.00 -10.96 15.20
C ILE A 84 33.49 -9.67 15.86
N VAL A 85 32.70 -8.59 15.78
CA VAL A 85 33.03 -7.29 16.40
C VAL A 85 33.15 -7.42 17.91
N ARG A 86 32.22 -8.14 18.55
CA ARG A 86 32.23 -8.35 20.02
C ARG A 86 33.43 -9.16 20.47
N ALA A 87 33.81 -10.18 19.70
CA ALA A 87 34.94 -11.06 20.03
C ALA A 87 36.30 -10.44 19.69
N ASN A 88 36.36 -9.50 18.75
CA ASN A 88 37.61 -8.92 18.23
C ASN A 88 37.50 -7.38 18.16
N PRO A 89 37.39 -6.67 19.30
CA PRO A 89 37.36 -5.22 19.29
C PRO A 89 38.67 -4.67 18.70
N PRO A 90 38.63 -3.86 17.62
CA PRO A 90 39.85 -3.38 16.98
C PRO A 90 40.63 -2.43 17.90
N SER A 91 41.95 -2.50 17.81
CA SER A 91 42.83 -1.64 18.59
C SER A 91 42.61 -0.16 18.26
N GLY A 92 42.38 0.67 19.28
CA GLY A 92 42.18 2.11 19.11
C GLY A 92 40.72 2.55 18.88
N VAL A 93 39.77 1.61 18.88
CA VAL A 93 38.33 1.91 18.92
C VAL A 93 37.87 1.92 20.38
N GLU A 94 37.14 2.98 20.78
CA GLU A 94 36.53 3.05 22.11
C GLU A 94 35.46 1.96 22.28
N LEU A 95 35.34 1.41 23.48
CA LEU A 95 34.39 0.34 23.79
C LEU A 95 32.94 0.74 23.41
N GLU A 96 32.54 1.98 23.72
CA GLU A 96 31.23 2.51 23.38
C GLU A 96 30.94 2.53 21.87
N ALA A 97 31.96 2.78 21.05
CA ALA A 97 31.81 2.75 19.59
C ALA A 97 31.64 1.31 19.07
N SER A 98 32.29 0.34 19.71
CA SER A 98 32.11 -1.09 19.42
C SER A 98 30.71 -1.57 19.82
N ASP A 99 30.23 -1.18 21.01
CA ASP A 99 28.88 -1.51 21.48
C ASP A 99 27.81 -0.92 20.57
N ARG A 100 27.94 0.37 20.21
CA ARG A 100 27.04 1.01 19.24
C ARG A 100 27.03 0.30 17.88
N ALA A 101 28.18 -0.18 17.42
CA ALA A 101 28.26 -0.93 16.17
C ALA A 101 27.55 -2.29 16.27
N VAL A 102 27.66 -2.96 17.41
CA VAL A 102 26.91 -4.19 17.69
C VAL A 102 25.40 -3.93 17.66
N ASP A 103 24.92 -2.85 18.27
CA ASP A 103 23.50 -2.46 18.24
C ASP A 103 23.03 -2.12 16.82
N THR A 104 23.88 -1.45 16.04
CA THR A 104 23.64 -1.16 14.62
C THR A 104 23.44 -2.44 13.79
N LEU A 105 24.18 -3.51 14.10
CA LEU A 105 24.08 -4.78 13.39
C LEU A 105 22.83 -5.59 13.77
N GLN A 106 22.09 -5.19 14.80
CA GLN A 106 20.80 -5.82 15.17
C GLN A 106 19.62 -5.27 14.35
N ALA A 107 19.87 -4.35 13.42
CA ALA A 107 18.83 -3.76 12.58
C ALA A 107 18.44 -4.65 11.38
N PRO A 108 17.17 -4.59 10.92
CA PRO A 108 16.77 -5.21 9.66
C PRO A 108 17.19 -4.31 8.49
N TYR A 109 18.14 -4.74 7.67
CA TYR A 109 18.60 -4.00 6.49
C TYR A 109 18.19 -4.66 5.18
N PRO A 110 17.97 -3.88 4.10
CA PRO A 110 17.70 -4.42 2.77
C PRO A 110 18.86 -5.25 2.24
N GLU A 111 18.55 -6.20 1.35
CA GLU A 111 19.51 -7.18 0.81
C GLU A 111 20.76 -6.55 0.18
N ARG A 112 20.66 -5.32 -0.37
CA ARG A 112 21.82 -4.57 -0.87
C ARG A 112 22.89 -4.36 0.20
N ILE A 113 22.49 -3.98 1.41
CA ILE A 113 23.40 -3.75 2.55
C ILE A 113 23.92 -5.10 3.05
N LEU A 114 23.05 -6.11 3.16
CA LEU A 114 23.45 -7.46 3.57
C LEU A 114 24.53 -8.04 2.64
N ARG A 115 24.41 -7.81 1.32
CA ARG A 115 25.43 -8.21 0.35
C ARG A 115 26.76 -7.54 0.60
N THR A 116 26.79 -6.25 0.91
CA THR A 116 28.02 -5.54 1.29
C THR A 116 28.69 -6.21 2.50
N PHE A 117 27.92 -6.54 3.54
CA PHE A 117 28.45 -7.26 4.70
C PHE A 117 28.99 -8.65 4.35
N ARG A 118 28.30 -9.42 3.50
CA ARG A 118 28.82 -10.72 3.02
C ARG A 118 30.13 -10.56 2.26
N THR A 119 30.26 -9.55 1.40
CA THR A 119 31.49 -9.29 0.65
C THR A 119 32.65 -8.94 1.58
N VAL A 120 32.46 -8.06 2.56
CA VAL A 120 33.58 -7.67 3.44
C VAL A 120 33.97 -8.77 4.43
N LEU A 121 33.01 -9.56 4.92
CA LEU A 121 33.30 -10.71 5.77
C LEU A 121 34.01 -11.83 5.00
N GLY A 122 33.80 -11.95 3.69
CA GLY A 122 34.49 -12.91 2.83
C GLY A 122 35.81 -12.41 2.25
N ALA A 123 36.23 -11.18 2.51
CA ALA A 123 37.44 -10.60 1.94
C ALA A 123 38.72 -11.06 2.65
N THR A 124 38.60 -11.55 3.87
CA THR A 124 39.70 -12.02 4.73
C THR A 124 39.19 -13.08 5.69
N ASP A 125 40.06 -14.01 6.09
CA ASP A 125 39.77 -15.03 7.10
C ASP A 125 40.18 -14.59 8.51
N ASP A 126 40.87 -13.45 8.66
CA ASP A 126 41.28 -12.91 9.97
C ASP A 126 40.10 -12.19 10.66
N PRO A 127 39.64 -12.67 11.84
CA PRO A 127 38.54 -12.05 12.57
C PRO A 127 38.78 -10.59 12.99
N ALA A 128 40.03 -10.19 13.24
CA ALA A 128 40.35 -8.81 13.60
C ALA A 128 40.18 -7.87 12.41
N GLU A 129 40.68 -8.27 11.24
CA GLU A 129 40.51 -7.53 10.00
C GLU A 129 39.02 -7.49 9.55
N GLN A 130 38.28 -8.59 9.76
CA GLN A 130 36.83 -8.63 9.55
C GLN A 130 36.10 -7.60 10.42
N ALA A 131 36.45 -7.48 11.71
CA ALA A 131 35.85 -6.50 12.62
C ALA A 131 36.12 -5.06 12.15
N GLU A 132 37.35 -4.76 11.73
CA GLU A 132 37.70 -3.44 11.18
C GLU A 132 36.91 -3.10 9.92
N HIS A 133 36.78 -4.05 8.99
CA HIS A 133 35.98 -3.89 7.79
C HIS A 133 34.50 -3.66 8.10
N VAL A 134 33.93 -4.39 9.06
CA VAL A 134 32.54 -4.20 9.51
C VAL A 134 32.33 -2.78 10.05
N LEU A 135 33.19 -2.31 10.95
CA LEU A 135 33.10 -0.96 11.49
C LEU A 135 33.26 0.11 10.41
N ARG A 136 34.15 -0.13 9.45
CA ARG A 136 34.33 0.77 8.30
C ARG A 136 33.06 0.86 7.47
N VAL A 137 32.41 -0.27 7.15
CA VAL A 137 31.14 -0.29 6.41
C VAL A 137 30.04 0.45 7.16
N ILE A 138 29.92 0.23 8.48
CA ILE A 138 28.94 0.94 9.32
C ILE A 138 29.13 2.45 9.19
N ARG A 139 30.38 2.94 9.30
CA ARG A 139 30.69 4.37 9.17
C ARG A 139 30.47 4.90 7.75
N GLU A 140 30.96 4.19 6.73
CA GLU A 140 30.86 4.61 5.31
C GLU A 140 29.41 4.70 4.84
N LEU A 141 28.55 3.78 5.29
CA LEU A 141 27.13 3.78 4.97
C LEU A 141 26.28 4.64 5.93
N GLY A 142 26.90 5.20 6.97
CA GLY A 142 26.22 6.01 7.99
C GLY A 142 25.15 5.26 8.78
N LEU A 143 25.31 3.95 8.95
CA LEU A 143 24.30 3.10 9.61
C LEU A 143 24.17 3.49 11.09
N GLN A 144 22.93 3.46 11.59
CA GLN A 144 22.61 3.77 12.97
C GLN A 144 21.93 2.56 13.65
N PRO A 145 22.01 2.47 14.99
CA PRO A 145 21.21 1.55 15.78
C PRO A 145 19.73 1.61 15.40
N TYR A 146 19.08 0.46 15.40
CA TYR A 146 17.65 0.37 15.18
C TYR A 146 16.90 0.83 16.43
N GLU A 147 15.98 1.77 16.25
CA GLU A 147 15.00 2.15 17.27
C GLU A 147 13.69 1.40 16.95
N ALA A 148 13.28 0.51 17.86
CA ALA A 148 12.02 -0.20 17.69
C ALA A 148 10.85 0.80 17.76
N PRO A 149 9.88 0.73 16.83
CA PRO A 149 8.70 1.57 16.90
C PRO A 149 7.94 1.28 18.18
N GLU A 150 7.36 2.32 18.78
CA GLU A 150 6.43 2.14 19.89
C GLU A 150 5.20 1.36 19.40
N PRO A 151 4.78 0.31 20.13
CA PRO A 151 3.58 -0.41 19.78
C PRO A 151 2.35 0.49 19.84
N LEU A 152 1.40 0.23 18.94
CA LEU A 152 0.10 0.87 19.03
C LEU A 152 -0.62 0.44 20.32
N PRO A 153 -1.51 1.28 20.87
CA PRO A 153 -2.40 0.83 21.94
C PRO A 153 -3.30 -0.28 21.40
N GLU A 154 -3.57 -1.31 22.20
CA GLU A 154 -4.59 -2.29 21.86
C GLU A 154 -5.96 -1.62 21.79
N ILE A 155 -6.78 -2.06 20.84
CA ILE A 155 -8.15 -1.58 20.66
C ILE A 155 -9.13 -2.76 20.65
N THR A 156 -10.41 -2.49 20.91
CA THR A 156 -11.51 -3.43 20.76
C THR A 156 -12.39 -3.07 19.57
N ASP A 157 -13.44 -3.86 19.31
CA ASP A 157 -14.41 -3.55 18.27
C ASP A 157 -15.21 -2.27 18.55
N ASP A 158 -15.34 -1.88 19.83
CA ASP A 158 -15.98 -0.63 20.24
C ASP A 158 -15.19 0.62 19.82
N ASP A 159 -13.88 0.51 19.58
CA ASP A 159 -13.04 1.64 19.15
C ASP A 159 -13.12 1.90 17.64
N VAL A 160 -13.73 0.99 16.87
CA VAL A 160 -13.80 1.07 15.41
C VAL A 160 -15.18 1.55 14.96
N HIS A 161 -15.24 2.81 14.51
CA HIS A 161 -16.49 3.46 14.10
C HIS A 161 -16.60 3.65 12.59
N LEU A 162 -17.75 3.29 12.02
CA LEU A 162 -18.07 3.57 10.62
C LEU A 162 -18.41 5.05 10.43
N VAL A 163 -17.60 5.76 9.64
CA VAL A 163 -17.84 7.18 9.31
C VAL A 163 -18.74 7.31 8.08
N CYS A 164 -18.43 6.55 7.03
CA CYS A 164 -19.21 6.49 5.79
C CYS A 164 -18.94 5.18 5.06
N TRP A 165 -19.85 4.82 4.16
CA TRP A 165 -19.71 3.67 3.27
C TRP A 165 -20.24 4.02 1.88
N LEU A 166 -19.82 3.25 0.89
CA LEU A 166 -20.27 3.33 -0.49
C LEU A 166 -20.45 1.89 -1.00
N ALA A 167 -21.60 1.59 -1.58
CA ALA A 167 -21.78 0.35 -2.33
C ALA A 167 -21.39 0.55 -3.79
N LEU A 168 -20.68 -0.44 -4.34
CA LEU A 168 -20.32 -0.49 -5.74
C LEU A 168 -21.11 -1.61 -6.39
N VAL A 169 -21.95 -1.24 -7.36
CA VAL A 169 -22.73 -2.20 -8.14
C VAL A 169 -22.09 -2.38 -9.51
N GLN A 170 -22.13 -3.60 -10.04
CA GLN A 170 -21.72 -3.82 -11.42
C GLN A 170 -22.68 -3.09 -12.36
N ALA A 171 -22.15 -2.50 -13.43
CA ALA A 171 -22.98 -1.93 -14.47
C ALA A 171 -23.83 -3.04 -15.11
N THR A 172 -25.14 -2.99 -14.89
CA THR A 172 -26.10 -3.85 -15.59
C THR A 172 -25.93 -3.66 -17.10
N SER A 173 -26.00 -4.73 -17.90
CA SER A 173 -25.86 -4.66 -19.36
C SER A 173 -26.81 -3.65 -20.02
N GLU A 174 -27.98 -3.40 -19.41
CA GLU A 174 -28.96 -2.43 -19.89
C GLU A 174 -28.49 -0.96 -19.78
N SER A 175 -27.62 -0.60 -18.82
CA SER A 175 -27.11 0.78 -18.69
C SER A 175 -25.97 1.10 -19.66
N ARG A 176 -25.24 0.07 -20.12
CA ARG A 176 -24.23 0.21 -21.18
C ARG A 176 -24.87 0.50 -22.53
N ASP A 177 -26.01 -0.14 -22.82
CA ASP A 177 -26.75 0.04 -24.07
C ASP A 177 -27.52 1.38 -24.10
N SER A 178 -28.09 1.83 -22.98
CA SER A 178 -28.80 3.13 -22.93
C SER A 178 -27.84 4.31 -23.09
N THR A 179 -26.65 4.24 -22.49
CA THR A 179 -25.64 5.31 -22.56
C THR A 179 -25.00 5.39 -23.95
N GLY A 180 -24.80 4.24 -24.62
CA GLY A 180 -24.35 4.20 -26.01
C GLY A 180 -25.40 4.78 -26.96
N ALA A 181 -26.65 4.35 -26.82
CA ALA A 181 -27.75 4.84 -27.64
C ALA A 181 -28.03 6.34 -27.45
N GLU A 182 -27.88 6.86 -26.22
CA GLU A 182 -28.07 8.29 -25.92
C GLU A 182 -26.93 9.15 -26.47
N LYS A 183 -25.67 8.70 -26.33
CA LYS A 183 -24.50 9.37 -26.95
C LYS A 183 -24.58 9.36 -28.48
N ASP A 184 -25.02 8.26 -29.09
CA ASP A 184 -25.21 8.15 -30.53
C ASP A 184 -26.36 9.04 -31.04
N ALA A 185 -27.45 9.14 -30.27
CA ALA A 185 -28.57 10.03 -30.58
C ALA A 185 -28.17 11.51 -30.46
N GLU A 186 -27.36 11.89 -29.47
CA GLU A 186 -26.84 13.25 -29.32
C GLU A 186 -25.86 13.60 -30.46
N ALA A 187 -24.96 12.69 -30.83
CA ALA A 187 -24.07 12.87 -31.97
C ALA A 187 -24.84 13.03 -33.30
N ALA A 188 -25.92 12.26 -33.50
CA ALA A 188 -26.78 12.37 -34.67
C ALA A 188 -27.52 13.72 -34.72
N ARG A 189 -28.05 14.20 -33.58
CA ARG A 189 -28.70 15.53 -33.49
C ARG A 189 -27.72 16.65 -33.77
N ARG A 190 -26.50 16.56 -33.24
CA ARG A 190 -25.45 17.57 -33.47
C ARG A 190 -25.01 17.63 -34.93
N ARG A 191 -24.93 16.46 -35.59
CA ARG A 191 -24.62 16.38 -37.03
C ARG A 191 -25.75 16.93 -37.90
N ALA A 192 -27.00 16.63 -37.58
CA ALA A 192 -28.16 17.19 -38.29
C ALA A 192 -28.23 18.72 -38.16
N ALA A 193 -27.94 19.28 -36.98
CA ALA A 193 -27.89 20.73 -36.77
C ALA A 193 -26.75 21.39 -37.57
N LEU A 194 -25.60 20.75 -37.69
CA LEU A 194 -24.48 21.22 -38.53
C LEU A 194 -24.82 21.18 -40.02
N ASP A 195 -25.50 20.13 -40.49
CA ASP A 195 -25.93 20.01 -41.88
C ASP A 195 -27.03 21.03 -42.23
N GLU A 196 -27.93 21.34 -41.29
CA GLU A 196 -28.96 22.39 -41.45
C GLU A 196 -28.34 23.79 -41.48
N MET A 197 -27.39 24.09 -40.58
CA MET A 197 -26.63 25.35 -40.61
C MET A 197 -25.80 25.53 -41.89
N THR A 198 -25.27 24.43 -42.45
CA THR A 198 -24.51 24.47 -43.70
C THR A 198 -25.41 24.74 -44.89
N ARG A 199 -26.62 24.14 -44.91
CA ARG A 199 -27.62 24.37 -45.96
C ARG A 199 -28.19 25.78 -45.93
N ASP A 200 -28.47 26.32 -44.75
CA ASP A 200 -28.92 27.71 -44.58
C ASP A 200 -27.84 28.72 -45.01
N ALA A 201 -26.56 28.38 -44.84
CA ALA A 201 -25.44 29.20 -45.32
C ALA A 201 -25.28 29.17 -46.86
N GLU A 202 -25.60 28.05 -47.51
CA GLU A 202 -25.63 27.91 -48.97
C GLU A 202 -26.83 28.66 -49.59
N ASP A 203 -28.01 28.59 -48.97
CA ASP A 203 -29.24 29.28 -49.44
C ASP A 203 -29.16 30.81 -49.27
N LEU A 204 -28.34 31.32 -48.35
CA LEU A 204 -28.07 32.75 -48.18
C LEU A 204 -27.03 33.32 -49.16
N GLY A 205 -26.51 32.49 -50.10
CA GLY A 205 -25.63 32.96 -51.17
C GLY A 205 -24.32 33.57 -50.67
N LEU A 206 -23.79 33.08 -49.55
CA LEU A 206 -22.56 33.60 -48.92
C LEU A 206 -21.27 32.94 -49.41
N TYR A 207 -21.33 32.25 -50.55
CA TYR A 207 -20.17 31.89 -51.36
C TYR A 207 -20.44 32.24 -52.83
N ASP A 208 -20.05 33.45 -53.20
CA ASP A 208 -19.47 33.78 -54.51
C ASP A 208 -18.24 34.66 -54.28
#